data_AF-A0A7M3XSV6-F1
#
_entry.id   AF-A0A7M3XSV6-F1
#
_cell.length_a   1.000
_cell.length_b   1.000
_cell.length_c   1.000
_cell.angle_alpha   90.00
_cell.angle_beta   90.00
_cell.angle_gamma   90.00
#
_symmetry.space_group_name_H-M   'P 1'
#
loop_
_entity.id
_entity.type
_entity.pdbx_description
1 polymer ?
#
loop_
_entity_poly.entity_id
_entity_poly.type
_entity_poly.pdbx_seq_one_letter_code
_entity_poly.pdbx_strand_id
1 'polypeptide(L)' 'MSNEGVIYRISGPVVTATGMNAAMYDVVRVGHEGLMGEVIELHDDKAVIQVYEDTSGIRPGEPVLNTEETLSV' A
#
# COMPACT_ATOMS: atom_id res chain seq x y z
N MET A 1 -14.72 1.62 -6.25
CA MET A 1 -13.71 1.63 -5.19
C MET A 1 -12.89 2.90 -5.34
N SER A 2 -12.46 3.51 -4.24
CA SER A 2 -11.58 4.68 -4.24
C SER A 2 -10.13 4.27 -4.49
N ASN A 3 -9.29 5.20 -4.94
CA ASN A 3 -7.82 4.99 -4.99
C ASN A 3 -7.18 5.04 -3.60
N GLU A 4 -7.96 5.39 -2.59
CA GLU A 4 -7.59 5.34 -1.18
C GLU A 4 -8.15 4.09 -0.53
N GLY A 5 -7.29 3.44 0.26
CA GLY A 5 -7.64 2.34 1.15
C GLY A 5 -7.04 2.57 2.53
N VAL A 6 -7.07 1.52 3.35
CA VAL A 6 -6.56 1.56 4.73
C VAL A 6 -5.64 0.38 5.00
N ILE A 7 -4.61 0.62 5.81
CA ILE A 7 -3.72 -0.43 6.31
C ILE A 7 -4.53 -1.40 7.15
N TYR A 8 -4.62 -2.65 6.70
CA TYR A 8 -5.24 -3.74 7.43
C TYR A 8 -4.23 -4.47 8.32
N ARG A 9 -3.00 -4.68 7.84
CA ARG A 9 -1.95 -5.42 8.54
C ARG A 9 -0.57 -4.93 8.15
N ILE A 10 0.38 -5.02 9.08
CA ILE A 10 1.81 -4.76 8.87
C ILE A 10 2.61 -6.00 9.29
N SER A 11 3.60 -6.40 8.50
CA SER A 11 4.47 -7.56 8.77
C SER A 11 5.88 -7.29 8.24
N GLY A 12 6.69 -6.62 9.07
CA GLY A 12 7.98 -6.09 8.61
C GLY A 12 7.75 -5.11 7.46
N PRO A 13 8.48 -5.22 6.34
CA PRO A 13 8.35 -4.30 5.21
C PRO A 13 7.14 -4.60 4.31
N VAL A 14 6.32 -5.60 4.65
CA VAL A 14 5.11 -5.98 3.90
C VAL A 14 3.87 -5.44 4.60
N VAL A 15 3.05 -4.70 3.86
CA VAL A 15 1.81 -4.09 4.32
C VAL A 15 0.64 -4.65 3.53
N THR A 16 -0.46 -4.96 4.20
CA THR A 16 -1.72 -5.33 3.53
C THR A 16 -2.69 -4.18 3.68
N ALA A 17 -3.25 -3.71 2.56
CA ALA A 17 -4.26 -2.67 2.50
C ALA A 17 -5.59 -3.20 1.97
N THR A 18 -6.69 -2.57 2.36
CA THR A 18 -8.05 -2.95 1.95
C THR A 18 -8.87 -1.73 1.56
N GLY A 19 -9.90 -1.93 0.74
CA GLY A 19 -10.82 -0.87 0.36
C GLY A 19 -10.29 0.09 -0.73
N MET A 20 -9.18 -0.26 -1.36
CA MET A 20 -8.60 0.50 -2.49
C MET A 20 -8.76 -0.25 -3.80
N ASN A 21 -8.86 0.51 -4.89
CA ASN A 21 -8.61 0.00 -6.23
C ASN A 21 -7.10 -0.02 -6.49
N ALA A 22 -6.55 -1.17 -6.84
CA ALA A 22 -5.13 -1.35 -7.09
C ALA A 22 -4.87 -2.40 -8.16
N ALA A 23 -3.87 -2.17 -8.99
CA ALA A 23 -3.32 -3.13 -9.92
C ALA A 23 -1.94 -3.63 -9.44
N MET A 24 -1.52 -4.77 -9.97
CA MET A 24 -0.17 -5.26 -9.77
C MET A 24 0.85 -4.23 -10.28
N TYR A 25 1.92 -4.02 -9.52
CA TYR A 25 3.01 -3.06 -9.80
C TYR A 25 2.64 -1.58 -9.66
N ASP A 26 1.45 -1.27 -9.17
CA ASP A 26 1.09 0.10 -8.83
C ASP A 26 1.98 0.61 -7.69
N VAL A 27 2.47 1.83 -7.85
CA VAL A 27 3.14 2.59 -6.79
C VAL A 27 2.10 3.15 -5.84
N VAL A 28 2.38 3.05 -4.54
CA VAL A 28 1.48 3.48 -3.48
C VAL A 28 2.20 4.30 -2.43
N ARG A 29 1.44 5.11 -1.71
CA ARG A 29 1.86 5.87 -0.53
C ARG A 29 1.20 5.29 0.70
N VAL A 30 1.99 4.81 1.65
CA VAL A 30 1.53 4.06 2.81
C VAL A 30 1.66 4.88 4.09
N GLY A 31 0.58 4.95 4.85
CA GLY A 31 0.52 5.66 6.12
C GLY A 31 0.42 7.18 5.97
N HIS A 32 0.29 7.88 7.09
CA HIS A 32 0.31 9.35 7.11
C HIS A 32 1.67 9.93 6.70
N GLU A 33 2.74 9.16 6.87
CA GLU A 33 4.10 9.52 6.46
C GLU A 33 4.30 9.42 4.94
N GLY A 34 3.42 8.74 4.22
CA GLY A 34 3.48 8.64 2.76
C GLY A 34 4.64 7.79 2.25
N LEU A 35 4.98 6.73 2.98
CA LEU A 35 6.07 5.81 2.65
C LEU A 35 5.83 5.19 1.28
N MET A 36 6.86 5.18 0.43
CA MET A 36 6.76 4.61 -0.91
C MET A 36 6.71 3.08 -0.85
N GLY A 37 5.77 2.50 -1.58
CA GLY A 37 5.71 1.06 -1.78
C GLY A 37 5.15 0.69 -3.15
N GLU A 38 5.11 -0.61 -3.41
CA GLU A 38 4.64 -1.21 -4.66
C GLU A 38 3.69 -2.37 -4.34
N VAL A 39 2.60 -2.48 -5.10
CA VAL A 39 1.67 -3.61 -5.01
C VAL A 39 2.31 -4.85 -5.64
N ILE A 40 2.53 -5.88 -4.82
CA ILE A 40 3.20 -7.14 -5.21
C ILE A 40 2.26 -8.35 -5.24
N GLU A 41 1.05 -8.23 -4.71
CA GLU A 41 0.03 -9.28 -4.75
C GLU A 41 -1.38 -8.69 -4.57
N LEU A 42 -2.38 -9.33 -5.19
CA LEU A 42 -3.79 -8.96 -5.05
C LEU A 42 -4.60 -10.20 -4.64
N HIS A 43 -5.37 -10.07 -3.56
CA HIS A 43 -6.25 -11.12 -3.04
C HIS A 43 -7.63 -10.54 -2.76
N ASP A 44 -8.62 -10.88 -3.57
CA ASP A 44 -10.01 -10.39 -3.43
C ASP A 44 -10.08 -8.85 -3.29
N ASP A 45 -10.29 -8.36 -2.06
CA ASP A 45 -10.39 -6.94 -1.70
C ASP A 45 -9.12 -6.36 -1.06
N LYS A 46 -8.03 -7.13 -1.07
CA LYS A 46 -6.76 -6.81 -0.42
C LYS A 46 -5.64 -6.62 -1.43
N ALA A 47 -4.85 -5.58 -1.20
CA ALA A 47 -3.58 -5.37 -1.87
C ALA A 47 -2.44 -5.65 -0.88
N VAL A 48 -1.48 -6.48 -1.29
CA VAL A 48 -0.23 -6.70 -0.57
C VAL A 48 0.83 -5.78 -1.17
N ILE A 49 1.44 -4.99 -0.32
CA ILE A 49 2.34 -3.90 -0.68
C ILE A 49 3.70 -4.17 -0.06
N GLN A 50 4.75 -4.12 -0.87
CA GLN A 50 6.12 -4.06 -0.42
C GLN A 50 6.50 -2.60 -0.22
N VAL A 51 6.82 -2.20 1.00
CA VAL A 51 7.30 -0.85 1.33
C VAL A 51 8.82 -0.81 1.18
N TYR A 52 9.35 0.23 0.54
CA TYR A 52 10.79 0.40 0.33
C TYR A 52 11.50 1.11 1.50
N GLU A 53 10.72 1.80 2.32
CA GLU A 53 11.17 2.55 3.50
C GLU A 53 10.88 1.78 4.80
N ASP A 54 11.44 2.26 5.91
CA ASP A 54 11.20 1.68 7.22
C ASP A 54 9.73 1.88 7.63
N THR A 55 9.03 0.77 7.92
CA THR A 55 7.62 0.77 8.34
C THR A 55 7.43 1.09 9.84
N SER A 56 8.48 1.49 10.54
CA SER A 56 8.42 1.91 11.94
C SER A 56 7.70 3.25 12.04
N GLY A 57 6.52 3.25 12.65
CA GLY A 57 5.74 4.48 12.88
C GLY A 57 4.30 4.35 12.38
N ILE A 58 4.12 3.69 11.25
CA ILE A 58 2.80 3.42 10.66
C ILE A 58 2.03 2.33 11.41
N ARG A 59 0.69 2.42 11.37
CA ARG A 59 -0.23 1.54 12.11
C ARG A 59 -1.42 1.09 11.26
N PRO A 60 -2.06 -0.06 11.60
CA PRO A 60 -3.35 -0.41 11.02
C PRO A 60 -4.39 0.69 11.21
N GLY A 61 -5.17 0.94 10.16
CA GLY A 61 -6.17 2.01 10.07
C GLY A 61 -5.67 3.28 9.38
N GLU A 62 -4.37 3.44 9.17
CA GLU A 62 -3.82 4.58 8.43
C GLU A 62 -4.10 4.48 6.92
N PRO A 63 -4.08 5.61 6.19
CA PRO A 63 -4.42 5.63 4.77
C PRO A 63 -3.36 4.94 3.91
N VAL A 64 -3.81 4.39 2.78
CA VAL A 64 -2.96 3.97 1.67
C VAL A 64 -3.51 4.59 0.39
N LEU A 65 -2.67 5.34 -0.32
CA LEU A 65 -3.06 6.02 -1.56
C LEU A 65 -2.38 5.34 -2.74
N ASN A 66 -3.18 4.90 -3.71
CA ASN A 66 -2.69 4.43 -5.01
C ASN A 66 -2.40 5.60 -5.95
N THR A 67 -1.21 5.63 -6.55
CA THR A 67 -0.85 6.65 -7.55
C THR A 67 -1.31 6.27 -8.97
N GLU A 68 -1.74 5.03 -9.19
CA GLU A 68 -2.10 4.45 -10.51
C GLU A 68 -0.93 4.48 -11.52
N GLU A 69 0.29 4.67 -11.03
CA GLU A 69 1.50 4.69 -11.84
C GLU A 69 2.31 3.43 -11.54
N THR A 70 2.92 2.86 -12.58
CA THR A 70 3.95 1.83 -12.41
C THR A 70 5.29 2.49 -12.13
N LEU A 71 6.16 1.83 -11.37
CA LEU A 71 7.52 2.32 -11.14
C LEU A 71 8.25 2.43 -12.49
N SER A 72 8.60 3.65 -12.89
CA SER A 72 9.39 3.95 -14.08
C SER A 72 10.73 4.54 -13.67
N VAL A 73 11.80 4.12 -14.34
CA VAL A 73 13.16 4.66 -14.23
C VAL A 73 13.44 5.74 -15.26
#